data_AF-A0A162MZJ2-F1
#
_entry.id   AF-A0A162MZJ2-F1
#
_cell.length_a   1.000
_cell.length_b   1.000
_cell.length_c   1.000
_cell.angle_alpha   90.00
_cell.angle_beta   90.00
_cell.angle_gamma   90.00
#
_symmetry.space_group_name_H-M   'P 1'
#
loop_
_entity.id
_entity.type
_entity.pdbx_description
1 polymer ?
#
loop_
_entity_poly.entity_id
_entity_poly.type
_entity_poly.pdbx_seq_one_letter_code
_entity_poly.pdbx_strand_id
1 'polypeptide(L)'
;MTTEELIKKMRELVDEIDLDKEPEEVEKSLEEMLSCFKSHKCSASIFCHLIATIFLNKKCGLKEIKKEIRDIEKKLDDPCNGLAEIKEEIKDIEEKLDNPDFGLEEIKEEIKEIEEKLDKLVPPGAGNILTTGPVVADNGVNSILAKVMNNTDNTVTVTVKLFDIGTCPDPKELLQSFELEIESKCAKTVVLQKPTTEWEVVYEGVVPGVYVFTAGRKNAENAPISASELVETNLFRHSEHVVSIDP
;
A
#
# COMPACT_ATOMS: atom_id res chain seq x y z
N MET A 1 50.34 37.26 45.40
CA MET A 1 48.87 37.30 45.46
C MET A 1 48.45 37.11 46.91
N THR A 2 47.62 38.00 47.44
CA THR A 2 47.08 37.88 48.80
C THR A 2 45.97 36.82 48.86
N THR A 3 45.59 36.39 50.06
CA THR A 3 44.47 35.44 50.24
C THR A 3 43.15 36.00 49.70
N GLU A 4 42.91 37.31 49.81
CA GLU A 4 41.72 37.97 49.30
C GLU A 4 41.70 38.01 47.77
N GLU A 5 42.83 38.31 47.14
CA GLU A 5 42.98 38.28 45.67
C GLU A 5 42.74 36.87 45.11
N LEU A 6 43.20 35.84 45.82
CA LEU A 6 42.97 34.44 45.45
C LEU A 6 41.49 34.05 45.55
N ILE A 7 40.82 34.41 46.66
CA ILE A 7 39.38 34.12 46.86
C ILE A 7 38.55 34.81 45.79
N LYS A 8 38.89 36.06 45.43
CA LYS A 8 38.22 36.79 44.36
C LYS A 8 38.37 36.09 43.01
N LYS A 9 39.59 35.72 42.64
CA LYS A 9 39.88 35.00 41.38
C LYS A 9 39.14 33.66 41.31
N MET A 10 39.08 32.93 42.43
CA MET A 10 38.36 31.65 42.49
C MET A 10 36.84 31.81 42.34
N ARG A 11 36.27 32.91 42.85
CA ARG A 11 34.85 33.22 42.64
C ARG A 11 34.56 33.55 41.18
N GLU A 12 35.42 34.34 40.54
CA GLU A 12 35.30 34.67 39.11
C GLU A 12 35.31 33.39 38.26
N LEU A 13 36.26 32.47 38.51
CA LEU A 13 36.31 31.17 37.82
C LEU A 13 35.06 30.30 38.06
N VAL A 14 34.47 30.36 39.25
CA VAL A 14 33.22 29.64 39.55
C VAL A 14 32.02 30.27 38.86
N ASP A 15 31.97 31.59 38.71
CA ASP A 15 30.88 32.29 38.03
C ASP A 15 30.93 32.14 36.50
N GLU A 16 32.11 31.82 35.96
CA GLU A 16 32.39 31.44 34.57
C GLU A 16 32.02 29.98 34.25
N ILE A 17 31.74 29.14 35.25
CA ILE A 17 31.23 27.79 35.00
C ILE A 17 29.86 27.91 34.33
N ASP A 18 29.79 27.39 33.12
CA ASP A 18 28.58 27.29 32.32
C ASP A 18 28.25 25.80 32.12
N LEU A 19 27.11 25.37 32.67
CA LEU A 19 26.67 23.98 32.60
C LEU A 19 26.00 23.65 31.26
N ASP A 20 25.72 24.65 30.42
CA ASP A 20 25.19 24.43 29.06
C ASP A 20 26.29 23.95 28.10
N LYS A 21 27.55 23.95 28.55
CA LYS A 21 28.71 23.46 27.80
C LYS A 21 28.89 21.96 27.93
N GLU A 22 29.65 21.38 27.00
CA GLU A 22 30.00 19.97 27.06
C GLU A 22 30.73 19.62 28.38
N PRO A 23 30.48 18.43 28.95
CA PRO A 23 31.08 18.01 30.22
C PRO A 23 32.61 18.16 30.28
N GLU A 24 33.29 17.98 29.14
CA GLU A 24 34.75 18.11 29.01
C GLU A 24 35.24 19.55 29.23
N GLU A 25 34.47 20.57 28.83
CA GLU A 25 34.80 21.98 29.07
C GLU A 25 34.58 22.37 30.54
N VAL A 26 33.55 21.80 31.17
CA VAL A 26 33.27 21.98 32.60
C VAL A 26 34.37 21.32 33.43
N GLU A 27 34.78 20.11 33.08
CA GLU A 27 35.87 19.39 33.72
C GLU A 27 37.19 20.15 33.59
N LYS A 28 37.49 20.69 32.40
CA LYS A 28 38.66 21.55 32.18
C LYS A 28 38.65 22.78 33.09
N SER A 29 37.51 23.45 33.23
CA SER A 29 37.36 24.61 34.11
C SER A 29 37.61 24.24 35.59
N LEU A 30 37.11 23.08 36.02
CA LEU A 30 37.36 22.52 37.35
C LEU A 30 38.84 22.16 37.57
N GLU A 31 39.51 21.57 36.57
CA GLU A 31 40.94 21.28 36.61
C GLU A 31 41.79 22.55 36.66
N GLU A 32 41.41 23.62 35.96
CA GLU A 32 42.06 24.92 36.04
C GLU A 32 41.95 25.53 37.45
N MET A 33 40.78 25.42 38.08
CA MET A 33 40.59 25.79 39.49
C MET A 33 41.44 24.94 40.45
N LEU A 34 41.50 23.62 40.24
CA LEU A 34 42.31 22.69 41.04
C LEU A 34 43.81 22.97 40.89
N SER A 35 44.26 23.29 39.67
CA SER A 35 45.64 23.69 39.37
C SER A 35 46.00 25.03 40.04
N CYS A 36 45.07 26.00 40.02
CA CYS A 36 45.23 27.27 40.72
C CYS A 36 45.37 27.06 42.24
N PHE A 37 44.60 26.13 42.80
CA PHE A 37 44.67 25.76 44.22
C PHE A 37 46.02 25.12 44.59
N LYS A 38 46.49 24.14 43.80
CA LYS A 38 47.75 23.42 44.02
C LYS A 38 48.97 24.34 43.95
N SER A 39 48.99 25.29 43.00
CA SER A 39 50.12 26.21 42.77
C SER A 39 50.34 27.23 43.90
N HIS A 40 49.31 27.58 44.67
CA HIS A 40 49.38 28.62 45.71
C HIS A 40 49.54 28.10 47.15
N LYS A 41 49.79 26.79 47.35
CA LYS A 41 49.90 26.13 48.67
C LYS A 41 48.75 26.54 49.62
N CYS A 42 47.53 26.54 49.08
CA CYS A 42 46.36 27.04 49.77
C CYS A 42 46.07 26.24 51.06
N SER A 43 45.62 26.92 52.11
CA SER A 43 45.21 26.27 53.35
C SER A 43 43.88 25.52 53.18
N ALA A 44 43.62 24.54 54.05
CA ALA A 44 42.35 23.80 54.06
C ALA A 44 41.13 24.73 54.18
N SER A 45 41.26 25.86 54.86
CA SER A 45 40.19 26.86 54.99
C SER A 45 39.78 27.48 53.65
N ILE A 46 40.74 27.75 52.75
CA ILE A 46 40.48 28.29 51.41
C ILE A 46 39.79 27.23 50.54
N PHE A 47 40.17 25.96 50.67
CA PHE A 47 39.53 24.85 49.96
C PHE A 47 38.06 24.69 50.36
N CYS A 48 37.77 24.74 51.66
CA CYS A 48 36.40 24.67 52.16
C CYS A 48 35.55 25.84 51.64
N HIS A 49 36.14 27.04 51.51
CA HIS A 49 35.44 28.20 50.94
C HIS A 49 35.11 28.01 49.46
N LEU A 50 36.04 27.43 48.67
CA LEU A 50 35.79 27.09 47.26
C LEU A 50 34.65 26.08 47.12
N ILE A 51 34.70 24.98 47.87
CA ILE A 51 33.66 23.95 47.85
C ILE A 51 32.29 24.55 48.23
N ALA A 52 32.24 25.36 49.28
CA ALA A 52 31.01 26.04 49.68
C ALA A 52 30.50 26.98 48.59
N THR A 53 31.40 27.68 47.88
CA THR A 53 31.05 28.59 46.79
C THR A 53 30.44 27.84 45.60
N ILE A 54 30.99 26.67 45.24
CA ILE A 54 30.45 25.81 44.18
C ILE A 54 29.07 25.26 44.58
N PHE A 55 28.93 24.68 45.77
CA PHE A 55 27.66 24.09 46.19
C PHE A 55 26.52 25.10 46.41
N LEU A 56 26.87 26.32 46.79
CA LEU A 56 25.92 27.43 46.98
C LEU A 56 25.78 28.32 45.75
N ASN A 57 26.44 27.97 44.63
CA ASN A 57 26.33 28.71 43.40
C ASN A 57 24.86 28.74 42.93
N LYS A 58 24.40 29.91 42.49
CA LYS A 58 23.00 30.11 42.10
C LYS A 58 22.64 29.52 40.73
N LYS A 59 23.64 29.28 39.87
CA LYS A 59 23.47 28.72 38.53
C LYS A 59 23.66 27.20 38.51
N CYS A 60 24.64 26.69 39.26
CA CYS A 60 25.06 25.28 39.16
C CYS A 60 25.14 24.55 40.52
N GLY A 61 24.74 25.20 41.61
CA GLY A 61 24.78 24.61 42.94
C GLY A 61 23.64 23.61 43.20
N LEU A 62 23.71 22.91 44.33
CA LEU A 62 22.75 21.83 44.67
C LEU A 62 21.30 22.30 44.70
N LYS A 63 21.06 23.57 45.04
CA LYS A 63 19.71 24.14 45.07
C LYS A 63 19.10 24.23 43.67
N GLU A 64 19.90 24.60 42.67
CA GLU A 64 19.42 24.71 41.28
C GLU A 64 19.22 23.32 40.67
N ILE A 65 20.16 22.39 40.89
CA ILE A 65 20.00 20.98 40.47
C ILE A 65 18.69 20.38 41.05
N LYS A 66 18.42 20.59 42.35
CA LYS A 66 17.16 20.15 42.97
C LYS A 66 15.93 20.84 42.41
N LYS A 67 16.06 22.06 41.87
CA LYS A 67 14.96 22.76 41.22
C LYS A 67 14.71 22.17 39.83
N GLU A 68 15.75 21.99 39.02
CA GLU A 68 15.65 21.35 37.70
C GLU A 68 15.06 19.94 37.78
N ILE A 69 15.52 19.11 38.72
CA ILE A 69 14.96 17.78 38.95
C ILE A 69 13.45 17.85 39.21
N ARG A 70 13.00 18.76 40.08
CA ARG A 70 11.57 18.94 40.36
C ARG A 70 10.80 19.46 39.16
N ASP A 71 11.41 20.28 38.33
CA ASP A 71 10.77 20.80 37.11
C ASP A 71 10.67 19.71 36.04
N ILE A 72 11.62 18.78 35.96
CA ILE A 72 11.54 17.56 35.12
C ILE A 72 10.44 16.63 35.64
N GLU A 73 10.43 16.33 36.95
CA GLU A 73 9.40 15.49 37.58
C GLU A 73 8.00 16.04 37.29
N LYS A 74 7.80 17.36 37.45
CA LYS A 74 6.51 18.01 37.10
C LYS A 74 6.11 17.86 35.64
N LYS A 75 7.06 17.88 34.69
CA LYS A 75 6.76 17.67 33.27
C LYS A 75 6.39 16.21 32.99
N LEU A 76 7.02 15.26 33.66
CA LEU A 76 6.71 13.84 33.51
C LEU A 76 5.39 13.46 34.18
N ASP A 77 5.04 14.13 35.27
CA ASP A 77 3.79 13.97 36.03
C ASP A 77 2.68 14.92 35.56
N ASP A 78 2.90 15.68 34.48
CA ASP A 78 1.91 16.60 33.95
C ASP A 78 0.67 15.79 33.49
N PRO A 79 -0.54 16.12 33.97
CA PRO A 79 -1.72 15.33 33.67
C PRO A 79 -2.22 15.46 32.23
N CYS A 80 -1.67 16.39 31.43
CA CYS A 80 -2.10 16.64 30.06
C CYS A 80 -1.05 16.23 29.01
N ASN A 81 0.20 16.02 29.39
CA ASN A 81 1.26 15.61 28.46
C ASN A 81 2.38 14.77 29.11
N GLY A 82 2.19 14.36 30.35
CA GLY A 82 3.10 13.48 31.07
C GLY A 82 2.95 12.02 30.63
N LEU A 83 3.67 11.15 31.32
CA LEU A 83 3.75 9.73 30.96
C LEU A 83 2.42 8.99 31.12
N ALA A 84 1.58 9.44 32.06
CA ALA A 84 0.27 8.84 32.29
C ALA A 84 -0.68 9.09 31.10
N GLU A 85 -0.75 10.34 30.62
CA GLU A 85 -1.59 10.71 29.48
C GLU A 85 -1.17 9.96 28.21
N ILE A 86 0.13 9.93 27.91
CA ILE A 86 0.65 9.19 26.74
C ILE A 86 0.25 7.71 26.79
N LYS A 87 0.28 7.11 27.98
CA LYS A 87 -0.12 5.71 28.17
C LYS A 87 -1.62 5.50 27.96
N GLU A 88 -2.44 6.46 28.36
CA GLU A 88 -3.90 6.43 28.14
C GLU A 88 -4.22 6.61 26.66
N GLU A 89 -3.59 7.55 25.96
CA GLU A 89 -3.74 7.72 24.51
C GLU A 89 -3.36 6.46 23.73
N ILE A 90 -2.27 5.78 24.12
CA ILE A 90 -1.87 4.51 23.50
C ILE A 90 -2.94 3.44 23.71
N LYS A 91 -3.47 3.33 24.94
CA LYS A 91 -4.53 2.38 25.26
C LYS A 91 -5.79 2.63 24.43
N ASP A 92 -6.19 3.89 24.27
CA ASP A 92 -7.33 4.27 23.44
C ASP A 92 -7.13 3.94 21.96
N ILE A 93 -5.90 4.06 21.45
CA ILE A 93 -5.56 3.66 20.08
C ILE A 93 -5.65 2.14 19.94
N GLU A 94 -5.06 1.39 20.88
CA GLU A 94 -5.12 -0.08 20.91
C GLU A 94 -6.58 -0.56 20.95
N GLU A 95 -7.43 0.01 21.82
CA GLU A 95 -8.85 -0.33 21.91
C GLU A 95 -9.63 -0.06 20.61
N LYS A 96 -9.27 0.99 19.85
CA LYS A 96 -9.87 1.26 18.53
C LYS A 96 -9.40 0.27 17.48
N LEU A 97 -8.13 -0.14 17.51
CA LEU A 97 -7.57 -1.10 16.54
C LEU A 97 -8.05 -2.53 16.80
N ASP A 98 -8.26 -2.88 18.06
CA ASP A 98 -8.75 -4.20 18.49
C ASP A 98 -10.27 -4.27 18.61
N ASN A 99 -10.99 -3.20 18.25
CA ASN A 99 -12.44 -3.18 18.31
C ASN A 99 -13.03 -4.23 17.33
N PRO A 100 -13.91 -5.14 17.78
CA PRO A 100 -14.45 -6.18 16.93
C PRO A 100 -15.43 -5.68 15.87
N ASP A 101 -15.99 -4.46 16.00
CA ASP A 101 -17.01 -3.93 15.10
C ASP A 101 -16.44 -3.02 14.01
N PHE A 102 -15.20 -2.52 14.16
CA PHE A 102 -14.59 -1.59 13.20
C PHE A 102 -13.05 -1.58 13.22
N GLY A 103 -12.43 -2.44 14.03
CA GLY A 103 -10.98 -2.58 14.12
C GLY A 103 -10.40 -3.41 12.99
N LEU A 104 -9.16 -3.84 13.18
CA LEU A 104 -8.40 -4.56 12.15
C LEU A 104 -8.94 -5.95 11.85
N GLU A 105 -9.60 -6.60 12.81
CA GLU A 105 -10.21 -7.91 12.62
C GLU A 105 -11.43 -7.82 11.72
N GLU A 106 -12.33 -6.86 11.96
CA GLU A 106 -13.52 -6.63 11.13
C GLU A 106 -13.16 -6.31 9.68
N ILE A 107 -12.19 -5.41 9.47
CA ILE A 107 -11.72 -5.07 8.11
C ILE A 107 -11.22 -6.30 7.36
N LYS A 108 -10.54 -7.23 8.05
CA LYS A 108 -10.07 -8.47 7.43
C LYS A 108 -11.22 -9.40 7.06
N GLU A 109 -12.24 -9.52 7.91
CA GLU A 109 -13.41 -10.35 7.60
C GLU A 109 -14.24 -9.76 6.46
N GLU A 110 -14.44 -8.43 6.43
CA GLU A 110 -15.10 -7.76 5.30
C GLU A 110 -14.36 -7.99 3.97
N ILE A 111 -13.02 -7.88 3.97
CA ILE A 111 -12.20 -8.17 2.78
C ILE A 111 -12.40 -9.61 2.33
N LYS A 112 -12.34 -10.56 3.26
CA LYS A 112 -12.54 -11.98 2.97
C LYS A 112 -13.94 -12.25 2.40
N GLU A 113 -14.99 -11.63 2.94
CA GLU A 113 -16.33 -11.72 2.37
C GLU A 113 -16.41 -11.17 0.93
N ILE A 114 -15.73 -10.05 0.66
CA ILE A 114 -15.68 -9.46 -0.68
C ILE A 114 -14.95 -10.40 -1.65
N GLU A 115 -13.81 -10.96 -1.24
CA GLU A 115 -13.07 -11.96 -2.03
C GLU A 115 -13.93 -13.19 -2.31
N GLU A 116 -14.61 -13.75 -1.32
CA GLU A 116 -15.52 -14.89 -1.51
C GLU A 116 -16.70 -14.56 -2.44
N LYS A 117 -17.25 -13.34 -2.37
CA LYS A 117 -18.29 -12.87 -3.29
C LYS A 117 -17.73 -12.70 -4.70
N LEU A 118 -16.50 -12.20 -4.84
CA LEU A 118 -15.84 -12.02 -6.13
C LEU A 118 -15.49 -13.36 -6.78
N ASP A 119 -15.00 -14.33 -6.00
CA ASP A 119 -14.71 -15.69 -6.47
C ASP A 119 -15.96 -16.42 -6.96
N LYS A 120 -17.14 -16.15 -6.37
CA LYS A 120 -18.42 -16.65 -6.88
C LYS A 120 -18.83 -16.03 -8.21
N LEU A 121 -18.44 -14.78 -8.46
CA LEU A 121 -18.71 -14.07 -9.72
C LEU A 121 -17.68 -14.43 -10.81
N VAL A 122 -16.44 -14.70 -10.40
CA VAL A 122 -15.32 -15.04 -11.27
C VAL A 122 -14.55 -16.19 -10.61
N PRO A 123 -14.96 -17.44 -10.85
CA PRO A 123 -14.27 -18.60 -10.33
C PRO A 123 -12.77 -18.58 -10.67
N PRO A 124 -11.89 -19.11 -9.80
CA PRO A 124 -10.47 -19.23 -10.09
C PRO A 124 -10.24 -19.97 -11.41
N GLY A 125 -9.70 -19.26 -12.42
CA GLY A 125 -9.49 -19.79 -13.77
C GLY A 125 -10.60 -19.48 -14.79
N ALA A 126 -11.80 -19.09 -14.35
CA ALA A 126 -12.89 -18.65 -15.23
C ALA A 126 -12.64 -17.26 -15.83
N GLY A 127 -11.85 -16.41 -15.17
CA GLY A 127 -11.45 -15.09 -15.70
C GLY A 127 -10.74 -15.13 -17.06
N ASN A 128 -10.34 -16.32 -17.52
CA ASN A 128 -9.74 -16.54 -18.83
C ASN A 128 -10.74 -16.99 -19.91
N ILE A 129 -12.03 -17.15 -19.56
CA ILE A 129 -13.08 -17.59 -20.46
C ILE A 129 -14.13 -16.49 -20.59
N LEU A 130 -14.27 -15.93 -21.78
CA LEU A 130 -15.26 -14.90 -22.08
C LEU A 130 -16.31 -15.44 -23.06
N THR A 131 -17.58 -15.12 -22.84
CA THR A 131 -18.68 -15.53 -23.73
C THR A 131 -19.55 -14.34 -24.12
N THR A 132 -20.14 -14.40 -25.33
CA THR A 132 -21.23 -13.51 -25.73
C THR A 132 -22.52 -13.76 -24.94
N GLY A 133 -22.61 -14.90 -24.24
CA GLY A 133 -23.88 -15.45 -23.78
C GLY A 133 -24.76 -15.90 -24.95
N PRO A 134 -26.03 -16.24 -24.70
CA PRO A 134 -26.94 -16.69 -25.74
C PRO A 134 -27.28 -15.57 -26.72
N VAL A 135 -27.08 -15.82 -28.01
CA VAL A 135 -27.35 -14.87 -29.08
C VAL A 135 -28.48 -15.38 -29.97
N VAL A 136 -29.56 -14.61 -30.02
CA VAL A 136 -30.62 -14.81 -31.02
C VAL A 136 -30.10 -14.28 -32.36
N ALA A 137 -29.99 -15.18 -33.34
CA ALA A 137 -29.55 -14.81 -34.68
C ALA A 137 -30.60 -13.94 -35.39
N ASP A 138 -30.22 -12.74 -35.80
CA ASP A 138 -31.06 -11.91 -36.67
C ASP A 138 -31.15 -12.54 -38.08
N ASN A 139 -32.27 -12.34 -38.77
CA ASN A 139 -32.53 -12.88 -40.11
C ASN A 139 -31.49 -12.43 -41.15
N GLY A 140 -30.76 -11.35 -40.88
CA GLY A 140 -29.71 -10.83 -41.76
C GLY A 140 -28.33 -11.46 -41.57
N VAL A 141 -28.10 -12.30 -40.56
CA VAL A 141 -26.77 -12.85 -40.27
C VAL A 141 -26.51 -14.11 -41.09
N ASN A 142 -25.42 -14.09 -41.87
CA ASN A 142 -24.96 -15.20 -42.70
C ASN A 142 -23.64 -15.83 -42.21
N SER A 143 -22.83 -15.08 -41.46
CA SER A 143 -21.62 -15.60 -40.79
C SER A 143 -21.31 -14.81 -39.52
N ILE A 144 -20.43 -15.31 -38.67
CA ILE A 144 -20.02 -14.67 -37.42
C ILE A 144 -18.54 -14.28 -37.52
N LEU A 145 -18.22 -13.03 -37.20
CA LEU A 145 -16.85 -12.54 -37.08
C LEU A 145 -16.40 -12.70 -35.63
N ALA A 146 -15.22 -13.29 -35.40
CA ALA A 146 -14.55 -13.26 -34.11
C ALA A 146 -13.14 -12.70 -34.29
N LYS A 147 -12.84 -11.59 -33.61
CA LYS A 147 -11.54 -10.93 -33.65
C LYS A 147 -10.92 -10.89 -32.27
N VAL A 148 -9.63 -11.19 -32.20
CA VAL A 148 -8.85 -11.20 -30.96
C VAL A 148 -7.61 -10.34 -31.16
N MET A 149 -7.34 -9.44 -30.21
CA MET A 149 -6.15 -8.59 -30.18
C MET A 149 -5.35 -8.89 -28.93
N ASN A 150 -4.08 -9.21 -29.10
CA ASN A 150 -3.14 -9.39 -28.02
C ASN A 150 -2.33 -8.10 -27.82
N ASN A 151 -2.64 -7.33 -26.77
CA ASN A 151 -1.87 -6.14 -26.41
C ASN A 151 -0.82 -6.41 -25.31
N THR A 152 -0.53 -7.68 -25.00
CA THR A 152 0.55 -8.05 -24.07
C THR A 152 1.90 -8.01 -24.75
N ASP A 153 2.97 -8.30 -24.01
CA ASP A 153 4.35 -8.36 -24.54
C ASP A 153 4.78 -9.77 -24.96
N ASN A 154 3.92 -10.78 -24.74
CA ASN A 154 4.18 -12.19 -25.05
C ASN A 154 3.19 -12.71 -26.10
N THR A 155 3.53 -13.79 -26.80
CA THR A 155 2.55 -14.52 -27.60
C THR A 155 1.51 -15.17 -26.69
N VAL A 156 0.23 -15.03 -27.04
CA VAL A 156 -0.90 -15.63 -26.31
C VAL A 156 -1.70 -16.53 -27.25
N THR A 157 -2.12 -17.68 -26.75
CA THR A 157 -3.02 -18.59 -27.46
C THR A 157 -4.45 -18.39 -26.95
N VAL A 158 -5.37 -18.09 -27.86
CA VAL A 158 -6.81 -17.96 -27.55
C VAL A 158 -7.59 -18.94 -28.40
N THR A 159 -8.45 -19.72 -27.77
CA THR A 159 -9.36 -20.65 -28.47
C THR A 159 -10.73 -20.01 -28.62
N VAL A 160 -11.23 -19.93 -29.86
CA VAL A 160 -12.57 -19.43 -30.18
C VAL A 160 -13.47 -20.62 -30.48
N LYS A 161 -14.53 -20.79 -29.70
CA LYS A 161 -15.53 -21.85 -29.84
C LYS A 161 -16.89 -21.28 -30.22
N LEU A 162 -17.59 -21.95 -31.11
CA LEU A 162 -18.98 -21.65 -31.45
C LEU A 162 -19.85 -22.80 -31.00
N PHE A 163 -20.91 -22.47 -30.25
CA PHE A 163 -21.92 -23.42 -29.83
C PHE A 163 -23.26 -23.12 -30.52
N ASP A 164 -23.98 -24.18 -30.90
CA ASP A 164 -25.43 -24.14 -31.05
C ASP A 164 -26.05 -24.14 -29.66
N ILE A 165 -27.12 -23.38 -29.44
CA ILE A 165 -27.86 -23.35 -28.17
C ILE A 165 -29.37 -23.55 -28.35
N GLY A 166 -29.81 -24.04 -29.53
CA GLY A 166 -31.21 -24.04 -29.92
C GLY A 166 -32.07 -25.23 -29.49
N THR A 167 -31.50 -26.32 -28.93
CA THR A 167 -32.25 -27.57 -28.73
C THR A 167 -32.19 -28.14 -27.31
N CYS A 168 -33.30 -28.07 -26.56
CA CYS A 168 -33.45 -28.83 -25.31
C CYS A 168 -33.48 -30.35 -25.56
N PRO A 169 -33.01 -31.21 -24.62
CA PRO A 169 -32.67 -30.94 -23.22
C PRO A 169 -31.21 -30.54 -22.95
N ASP A 170 -30.33 -30.62 -23.94
CA ASP A 170 -28.94 -30.16 -23.83
C ASP A 170 -28.68 -29.16 -24.97
N PRO A 171 -28.94 -27.86 -24.74
CA PRO A 171 -28.92 -26.88 -25.81
C PRO A 171 -27.53 -26.71 -26.40
N LYS A 172 -26.45 -26.97 -25.65
CA LYS A 172 -25.11 -26.48 -25.97
C LYS A 172 -24.26 -27.51 -26.73
N GLU A 173 -24.35 -27.51 -28.07
CA GLU A 173 -23.53 -28.35 -28.94
C GLU A 173 -22.34 -27.56 -29.52
N LEU A 174 -21.11 -28.05 -29.32
CA LEU A 174 -19.92 -27.44 -29.93
C LEU A 174 -19.91 -27.69 -31.44
N LEU A 175 -19.96 -26.63 -32.24
CA LEU A 175 -19.96 -26.70 -33.70
C LEU A 175 -18.58 -26.49 -34.32
N GLN A 176 -17.84 -25.50 -33.82
CA GLN A 176 -16.54 -25.09 -34.36
C GLN A 176 -15.60 -24.69 -33.23
N SER A 177 -14.31 -24.97 -33.39
CA SER A 177 -13.26 -24.59 -32.46
C SER A 177 -12.01 -24.20 -33.23
N PHE A 178 -11.50 -23.00 -33.00
CA PHE A 178 -10.31 -22.46 -33.66
C PHE A 178 -9.30 -21.99 -32.64
N GLU A 179 -8.07 -22.50 -32.73
CA GLU A 179 -6.96 -22.08 -31.90
C GLU A 179 -6.20 -20.94 -32.61
N LEU A 180 -6.06 -19.80 -31.94
CA LEU A 180 -5.39 -18.62 -32.45
C LEU A 180 -4.14 -18.33 -31.62
N GLU A 181 -2.96 -18.63 -32.15
CA GLU A 181 -1.70 -18.12 -31.60
C GLU A 181 -1.49 -16.67 -32.06
N ILE A 182 -1.52 -15.71 -31.14
CA ILE A 182 -1.48 -14.28 -31.46
C ILE A 182 -0.20 -13.69 -30.89
N GLU A 183 0.69 -13.26 -31.77
CA GLU A 183 1.93 -12.59 -31.39
C GLU A 183 1.67 -11.31 -30.59
N SER A 184 2.69 -10.88 -29.85
CA SER A 184 2.70 -9.62 -29.10
C SER A 184 2.31 -8.43 -30.00
N LYS A 185 1.38 -7.60 -29.51
CA LYS A 185 0.82 -6.41 -30.20
C LYS A 185 0.13 -6.69 -31.54
N CYS A 186 -0.28 -7.93 -31.81
CA CYS A 186 -0.97 -8.33 -33.04
C CYS A 186 -2.46 -8.62 -32.82
N ALA A 187 -3.20 -8.72 -33.92
CA ALA A 187 -4.59 -9.15 -33.91
C ALA A 187 -4.84 -10.21 -34.98
N LYS A 188 -5.67 -11.21 -34.66
CA LYS A 188 -6.15 -12.24 -35.59
C LYS A 188 -7.67 -12.22 -35.66
N THR A 189 -8.21 -12.72 -36.76
CA THR A 189 -9.65 -12.80 -36.99
C THR A 189 -9.98 -14.15 -37.58
N VAL A 190 -11.06 -14.73 -37.10
CA VAL A 190 -11.66 -15.94 -37.64
C VAL A 190 -13.12 -15.64 -38.02
N VAL A 191 -13.59 -16.31 -39.06
CA VAL A 191 -14.99 -16.27 -39.48
C VAL A 191 -15.59 -17.63 -39.17
N LEU A 192 -16.66 -17.63 -38.39
CA LEU A 192 -17.37 -18.84 -37.96
C LEU A 192 -18.64 -18.97 -38.80
N GLN A 193 -18.97 -20.21 -39.19
CA GLN A 193 -20.21 -20.49 -39.90
C GLN A 193 -21.40 -20.43 -38.93
N LYS A 194 -22.42 -19.61 -39.23
CA LYS A 194 -23.60 -19.45 -38.36
C LYS A 194 -24.43 -20.76 -38.35
N PRO A 195 -24.93 -21.23 -37.19
CA PRO A 195 -25.91 -22.31 -37.14
C PRO A 195 -27.30 -21.87 -37.59
N THR A 196 -28.19 -22.83 -37.74
CA THR A 196 -29.60 -22.60 -38.10
C THR A 196 -30.41 -21.92 -37.00
N THR A 197 -29.97 -22.08 -35.75
CA THR A 197 -30.63 -21.70 -34.50
C THR A 197 -29.85 -20.59 -33.79
N GLU A 198 -30.17 -20.33 -32.53
CA GLU A 198 -29.42 -19.47 -31.62
C GLU A 198 -27.99 -19.99 -31.40
N TRP A 199 -27.07 -19.08 -31.08
CA TRP A 199 -25.66 -19.43 -30.94
C TRP A 199 -24.99 -18.72 -29.75
N GLU A 200 -23.85 -19.25 -29.34
CA GLU A 200 -22.97 -18.66 -28.32
C GLU A 200 -21.52 -18.73 -28.82
N VAL A 201 -20.76 -17.64 -28.70
CA VAL A 201 -19.31 -17.64 -28.96
C VAL A 201 -18.57 -17.55 -27.64
N VAL A 202 -17.64 -18.49 -27.41
CA VAL A 202 -16.80 -18.58 -26.22
C VAL A 202 -15.33 -18.43 -26.61
N TYR A 203 -14.60 -17.62 -25.87
CA TYR A 203 -13.17 -17.40 -25.97
C TYR A 203 -12.48 -17.98 -24.74
N GLU A 204 -11.52 -18.88 -24.90
CA GLU A 204 -10.72 -19.43 -23.81
C GLU A 204 -9.26 -18.95 -23.93
N GLY A 205 -8.59 -18.72 -22.81
CA GLY A 205 -7.21 -18.23 -22.77
C GLY A 205 -7.06 -16.71 -22.82
N VAL A 206 -8.15 -15.96 -22.55
CA VAL A 206 -8.13 -14.50 -22.53
C VAL A 206 -7.46 -14.01 -21.24
N VAL A 207 -6.29 -13.40 -21.33
CA VAL A 207 -5.57 -12.83 -20.17
C VAL A 207 -5.66 -11.31 -20.15
N PRO A 208 -5.34 -10.62 -19.04
CA PRO A 208 -5.29 -9.16 -19.01
C PRO A 208 -4.44 -8.58 -20.15
N GLY A 209 -5.04 -7.65 -20.91
CA GLY A 209 -4.43 -7.08 -22.11
C GLY A 209 -4.78 -7.78 -23.42
N VAL A 210 -5.54 -8.88 -23.38
CA VAL A 210 -6.14 -9.51 -24.56
C VAL A 210 -7.59 -9.05 -24.69
N TYR A 211 -7.96 -8.58 -25.88
CA TYR A 211 -9.29 -8.03 -26.17
C TYR A 211 -9.97 -8.84 -27.25
N VAL A 212 -11.28 -9.06 -27.09
CA VAL A 212 -12.11 -9.84 -28.01
C VAL A 212 -13.24 -8.99 -28.59
N PHE A 213 -13.71 -9.37 -29.77
CA PHE A 213 -14.84 -8.76 -30.46
C PHE A 213 -15.58 -9.82 -31.26
N THR A 214 -16.89 -9.87 -31.12
CA THR A 214 -17.76 -10.75 -31.90
C THR A 214 -18.79 -9.92 -32.65
N ALA A 215 -19.09 -10.27 -33.90
CA ALA A 215 -20.20 -9.65 -34.61
C ALA A 215 -20.85 -10.60 -35.63
N GLY A 216 -22.18 -10.58 -35.72
CA GLY A 216 -22.89 -11.13 -36.87
C GLY A 216 -22.56 -10.33 -38.15
N ARG A 217 -22.36 -11.02 -39.27
CA ARG A 217 -22.09 -10.43 -40.59
C ARG A 217 -23.20 -10.81 -41.55
N LYS A 218 -23.60 -9.87 -42.41
CA LYS A 218 -24.49 -10.17 -43.56
C LYS A 218 -23.77 -10.89 -44.69
N ASN A 219 -22.45 -10.85 -44.70
CA ASN A 219 -21.67 -11.55 -45.72
C ASN A 219 -21.61 -13.05 -45.45
N ALA A 220 -21.47 -13.84 -46.52
CA ALA A 220 -21.16 -15.26 -46.41
C ALA A 220 -19.79 -15.48 -45.75
N GLU A 221 -19.57 -16.69 -45.24
CA GLU A 221 -18.34 -17.07 -44.53
C GLU A 221 -17.05 -16.86 -45.33
N ASN A 222 -17.12 -17.08 -46.64
CA ASN A 222 -16.00 -16.97 -47.58
C ASN A 222 -15.75 -15.54 -48.08
N ALA A 223 -16.56 -14.57 -47.66
CA ALA A 223 -16.42 -13.19 -48.09
C ALA A 223 -15.26 -12.48 -47.39
N PRO A 224 -14.50 -11.61 -48.09
CA PRO A 224 -13.38 -10.87 -47.51
C PRO A 224 -13.74 -10.11 -46.23
N ILE A 225 -12.88 -10.18 -45.22
CA ILE A 225 -13.08 -9.51 -43.93
C ILE A 225 -13.11 -7.98 -44.11
N SER A 226 -12.34 -7.44 -45.05
CA SER A 226 -12.23 -6.00 -45.33
C SER A 226 -13.51 -5.34 -45.85
N ALA A 227 -14.51 -6.13 -46.27
CA ALA A 227 -15.80 -5.64 -46.78
C ALA A 227 -16.98 -6.15 -45.93
N SER A 228 -16.77 -6.31 -44.63
CA SER A 228 -17.80 -6.84 -43.72
C SER A 228 -18.90 -5.83 -43.44
N GLU A 229 -20.14 -6.20 -43.73
CA GLU A 229 -21.34 -5.51 -43.28
C GLU A 229 -21.83 -6.19 -41.98
N LEU A 230 -21.64 -5.51 -40.86
CA LEU A 230 -21.97 -6.03 -39.53
C LEU A 230 -23.45 -5.79 -39.20
N VAL A 231 -24.03 -6.72 -38.46
CA VAL A 231 -25.40 -6.62 -37.94
C VAL A 231 -25.32 -6.05 -36.52
N GLU A 232 -25.83 -4.83 -36.33
CA GLU A 232 -25.70 -4.08 -35.07
C GLU A 232 -26.33 -4.79 -33.87
N THR A 233 -27.42 -5.54 -34.08
CA THR A 233 -28.13 -6.31 -33.03
C THR A 233 -27.36 -7.54 -32.55
N ASN A 234 -26.35 -7.99 -33.30
CA ASN A 234 -25.49 -9.10 -32.93
C ASN A 234 -24.02 -8.66 -32.88
N LEU A 235 -23.74 -7.46 -32.36
CA LEU A 235 -22.40 -6.92 -32.18
C LEU A 235 -22.04 -6.88 -30.69
N PHE A 236 -20.87 -7.43 -30.35
CA PHE A 236 -20.37 -7.56 -28.99
C PHE A 236 -18.94 -7.02 -28.93
N ARG A 237 -18.76 -5.92 -28.19
CA ARG A 237 -17.45 -5.39 -27.82
C ARG A 237 -16.88 -6.19 -26.66
N HIS A 238 -15.58 -6.07 -26.42
CA HIS A 238 -14.91 -6.77 -25.32
C HIS A 238 -15.64 -6.62 -23.97
N SER A 239 -16.12 -5.41 -23.64
CA SER A 239 -16.84 -5.12 -22.39
C SER A 239 -18.22 -5.75 -22.28
N GLU A 240 -18.78 -6.24 -23.39
CA GLU A 240 -20.10 -6.90 -23.43
C GLU A 240 -19.97 -8.42 -23.34
N HIS A 241 -18.75 -8.96 -23.37
CA HIS A 241 -18.52 -10.36 -23.09
C HIS A 241 -18.49 -10.56 -21.57
N VAL A 242 -19.17 -11.60 -21.12
CA VAL A 242 -19.23 -11.95 -19.71
C VAL A 242 -18.30 -13.12 -19.44
N VAL A 243 -17.80 -13.22 -18.22
CA VAL A 243 -17.04 -14.39 -17.79
C VAL A 243 -17.96 -15.60 -17.83
N SER A 244 -17.51 -16.67 -18.50
CA SER A 244 -18.28 -17.91 -18.55
C SER A 244 -18.08 -18.70 -17.25
N ILE A 245 -19.18 -18.98 -16.56
CA ILE A 245 -19.26 -19.87 -15.41
C ILE A 245 -20.12 -21.07 -15.76
N ASP A 246 -19.71 -21.82 -16.80
CA ASP A 246 -20.39 -23.09 -17.10
C ASP A 246 -20.01 -24.08 -15.98
N PRO A 247 -20.97 -24.60 -15.19
CA PRO A 247 -20.70 -25.52 -14.08
C PRO A 247 -20.13 -26.88 -14.53
#